data_AF-A0A737H698-F1
#
_entry.id   AF-A0A737H698-F1
#
_cell.length_a   1.000
_cell.length_b   1.000
_cell.length_c   1.000
_cell.angle_alpha   90.00
_cell.angle_beta   90.00
_cell.angle_gamma   90.00
#
_symmetry.space_group_name_H-M   'P 1'
#
loop_
_entity.id
_entity.type
_entity.pdbx_description
1 polymer ?
#
loop_
_entity_poly.entity_id
_entity_poly.type
_entity_poly.pdbx_seq_one_letter_code
_entity_poly.pdbx_strand_id
1 'polypeptide(L)'
;DGLNDAQIALSTIGRVNQRFGMGYVVEVIRGANNQRIRDFGHDKLKVYGMGREKSHEHWVSVIRQLIHLGLVMQNIAQHSALQLTDAARPVLRGDVPLKLAVPRIVALKPRVMQKSFGGNYDRKLFAK
;
A
#
# COMPACT_ATOMS: atom_id res chain seq x y z
N ASP A 1 1.92 -6.71 -19.14
CA ASP A 1 2.97 -7.45 -18.43
C ASP A 1 2.93 -7.04 -16.96
N GLY A 2 2.80 -7.99 -16.03
CA GLY A 2 2.60 -7.73 -14.60
C GLY A 2 3.77 -8.17 -13.72
N LEU A 3 4.82 -8.76 -14.31
CA LEU A 3 5.93 -9.34 -13.56
C LEU A 3 6.74 -8.28 -12.81
N ASN A 4 7.09 -7.19 -13.47
CA ASN A 4 7.86 -6.09 -12.85
C ASN A 4 7.11 -5.48 -11.65
N ASP A 5 5.80 -5.26 -11.78
CA ASP A 5 4.98 -4.70 -10.70
C ASP A 5 4.88 -5.66 -9.52
N ALA A 6 4.73 -6.95 -9.80
CA ALA A 6 4.74 -7.98 -8.76
C ALA A 6 6.08 -8.04 -8.04
N GLN A 7 7.19 -8.00 -8.76
CA GLN A 7 8.53 -8.01 -8.16
C GLN A 7 8.76 -6.79 -7.26
N ILE A 8 8.35 -5.60 -7.70
CA ILE A 8 8.43 -4.38 -6.88
C ILE A 8 7.60 -4.54 -5.60
N ALA A 9 6.35 -4.99 -5.72
CA ALA A 9 5.46 -5.18 -4.58
C ALA A 9 6.00 -6.24 -3.58
N LEU A 10 6.37 -7.42 -4.07
CA LEU A 10 6.88 -8.52 -3.26
C LEU A 10 8.22 -8.16 -2.59
N SER A 11 9.14 -7.54 -3.34
CA SER A 11 10.43 -7.08 -2.80
C SER A 11 10.25 -6.02 -1.72
N THR A 12 9.27 -5.11 -1.90
CA THR A 12 8.95 -4.11 -0.87
C THR A 12 8.44 -4.78 0.40
N ILE A 13 7.47 -5.71 0.31
CA ILE A 13 6.93 -6.44 1.46
C ILE A 13 8.05 -7.17 2.23
N GLY A 14 8.97 -7.81 1.50
CA GLY A 14 10.14 -8.47 2.09
C GLY A 14 11.08 -7.49 2.82
N ARG A 15 11.41 -6.36 2.20
CA ARG A 15 12.34 -5.36 2.76
C ARG A 15 11.80 -4.61 3.98
N VAL A 16 10.48 -4.45 4.09
CA VAL A 16 9.84 -3.88 5.29
C VAL A 16 9.58 -4.94 6.37
N ASN A 17 10.26 -6.09 6.30
CA ASN A 17 10.18 -7.20 7.25
C ASN A 17 8.78 -7.81 7.43
N GLN A 18 7.88 -7.64 6.46
CA GLN A 18 6.54 -8.26 6.48
C GLN A 18 5.67 -7.87 7.70
N ARG A 19 5.88 -6.66 8.25
CA ARG A 19 5.17 -6.14 9.44
C ARG A 19 4.14 -5.06 9.14
N PHE A 20 3.99 -4.68 7.87
CA PHE A 20 3.23 -3.50 7.48
C PHE A 20 2.06 -3.88 6.57
N GLY A 21 0.95 -3.17 6.75
CA GLY A 21 -0.24 -3.33 5.93
C GLY A 21 -0.13 -2.64 4.57
N MET A 22 -1.15 -2.88 3.74
CA MET A 22 -1.21 -2.43 2.34
C MET A 22 -0.95 -0.93 2.14
N GLY A 23 -1.57 -0.06 2.94
CA GLY A 23 -1.40 1.40 2.78
C GLY A 23 0.06 1.84 2.90
N TYR A 24 0.76 1.35 3.93
CA TYR A 24 2.17 1.68 4.15
C TYR A 24 3.07 1.12 3.04
N VAL A 25 2.83 -0.12 2.61
CA VAL A 25 3.60 -0.73 1.50
C VAL A 25 3.43 0.09 0.22
N VAL A 26 2.21 0.54 -0.10
CA VAL A 26 1.97 1.39 -1.27
C VAL A 26 2.66 2.75 -1.15
N GLU A 27 2.66 3.36 0.04
CA GLU A 27 3.37 4.61 0.29
C GLU A 27 4.88 4.47 0.07
N VAL A 28 5.49 3.36 0.51
CA VAL A 28 6.92 3.07 0.26
C VAL A 28 7.19 2.89 -1.24
N ILE A 29 6.39 2.09 -1.94
CA ILE A 29 6.54 1.86 -3.38
C ILE A 29 6.47 3.18 -4.17
N ARG A 30 5.51 4.04 -3.81
CA ARG A 30 5.30 5.35 -4.46
C ARG A 30 6.25 6.43 -3.95
N GLY A 31 7.09 6.13 -2.96
CA GLY A 31 8.03 7.10 -2.42
C GLY A 31 7.35 8.30 -1.78
N ALA A 32 6.30 8.06 -0.98
CA ALA A 32 5.56 9.11 -0.30
C ALA A 32 6.42 9.78 0.79
N ASN A 33 6.21 11.08 0.98
CA ASN A 33 6.92 11.89 1.98
C ASN A 33 6.27 11.74 3.37
N ASN A 34 6.35 10.55 3.97
CA ASN A 34 5.76 10.23 5.27
C ASN A 34 6.84 10.18 6.38
N GLN A 35 6.57 10.81 7.53
CA GLN A 35 7.46 10.77 8.69
C GLN A 35 7.73 9.33 9.15
N ARG A 36 6.69 8.48 9.20
CA ARG A 36 6.83 7.07 9.61
C ARG A 36 7.78 6.30 8.68
N ILE A 37 7.84 6.65 7.40
CA ILE A 37 8.79 6.02 6.46
C ILE A 37 10.23 6.38 6.82
N ARG A 38 10.49 7.64 7.15
CA ARG A 38 11.81 8.12 7.60
C ARG A 38 12.22 7.52 8.94
N ASP A 39 11.29 7.42 9.88
CA ASP A 39 11.56 6.88 11.22
C ASP A 39 12.01 5.42 11.16
N PHE A 40 11.43 4.63 10.24
CA PHE A 40 11.86 3.25 9.97
C PHE A 40 13.05 3.15 8.99
N GLY A 41 13.53 4.26 8.44
CA GLY A 41 14.61 4.30 7.45
C GLY A 41 14.26 3.66 6.11
N HIS A 42 12.96 3.49 5.81
CA HIS A 42 12.50 2.85 4.59
C HIS A 42 12.60 3.74 3.35
N ASP A 43 12.83 5.04 3.54
CA ASP A 43 13.19 6.01 2.51
C ASP A 43 14.56 5.72 1.85
N LYS A 44 15.44 5.00 2.56
CA LYS A 44 16.78 4.62 2.08
C LYS A 44 16.79 3.31 1.30
N LEU A 45 15.67 2.58 1.24
CA LEU A 45 15.59 1.32 0.53
C LEU A 45 15.58 1.55 -0.98
N LYS A 46 16.28 0.70 -1.75
CA LYS A 46 16.25 0.76 -3.23
C LYS A 46 14.84 0.68 -3.82
N VAL A 47 13.90 0.03 -3.12
CA VAL A 47 12.50 -0.10 -3.55
C VAL A 47 11.68 1.19 -3.35
N TYR A 48 12.18 2.13 -2.54
CA TYR A 48 11.47 3.36 -2.25
C TYR A 48 11.34 4.21 -3.51
N GLY A 49 10.11 4.52 -3.89
CA GLY A 49 9.81 5.35 -5.05
C GLY A 49 9.94 4.68 -6.42
N MET A 50 10.25 3.38 -6.51
CA MET A 50 10.32 2.67 -7.81
C MET A 50 8.97 2.63 -8.55
N GLY A 51 7.85 2.80 -7.84
CA GLY A 51 6.51 2.80 -8.41
C GLY A 51 5.85 4.17 -8.51
N ARG A 52 6.64 5.26 -8.49
CA ARG A 52 6.16 6.65 -8.49
C ARG A 52 5.28 7.01 -9.69
N GLU A 53 5.55 6.41 -10.84
CA GLU A 53 4.83 6.67 -12.09
C GLU A 53 3.39 6.16 -12.08
N LYS A 54 3.05 5.25 -11.17
CA LYS A 54 1.73 4.61 -11.10
C LYS A 54 0.91 5.12 -9.92
N SER A 55 -0.41 5.11 -10.10
CA SER A 55 -1.35 5.62 -9.10
C SER A 55 -1.37 4.75 -7.84
N HIS A 56 -1.84 5.32 -6.73
CA HIS A 56 -2.07 4.55 -5.49
C HIS A 56 -3.01 3.35 -5.74
N GLU A 57 -4.08 3.56 -6.49
CA GLU A 57 -5.07 2.54 -6.83
C GLU A 57 -4.47 1.40 -7.66
N HIS A 58 -3.52 1.70 -8.56
CA HIS A 58 -2.80 0.69 -9.33
C HIS A 58 -2.10 -0.29 -8.39
N TRP A 59 -1.31 0.23 -7.43
CA TRP A 59 -0.56 -0.61 -6.50
C TRP A 59 -1.46 -1.37 -5.53
N VAL A 60 -2.57 -0.76 -5.08
CA VAL A 60 -3.61 -1.47 -4.30
C VAL A 60 -4.18 -2.64 -5.11
N SER A 61 -4.50 -2.43 -6.39
CA SER A 61 -5.02 -3.50 -7.26
C SER A 61 -4.00 -4.60 -7.46
N VAL A 62 -2.74 -4.26 -7.75
CA VAL A 62 -1.63 -5.23 -7.88
C VAL A 62 -1.52 -6.09 -6.61
N ILE A 63 -1.41 -5.46 -5.44
CA ILE A 63 -1.26 -6.20 -4.17
C ILE A 63 -2.48 -7.10 -3.92
N ARG A 64 -3.70 -6.63 -4.18
CA ARG A 64 -4.91 -7.47 -4.05
C ARG A 64 -4.87 -8.69 -4.96
N GLN A 65 -4.41 -8.53 -6.20
CA GLN A 65 -4.25 -9.65 -7.13
C GLN A 65 -3.19 -10.64 -6.62
N LEU A 66 -2.07 -10.16 -6.08
CA LEU A 66 -1.05 -11.02 -5.47
C LEU A 66 -1.59 -11.80 -4.27
N ILE A 67 -2.47 -11.18 -3.47
CA ILE A 67 -3.17 -11.87 -2.38
C ILE A 67 -4.09 -12.95 -2.92
N HIS A 68 -4.88 -12.63 -3.95
CA HIS A 68 -5.81 -13.57 -4.56
C HIS A 68 -5.10 -14.78 -5.21
N LEU A 69 -3.91 -14.55 -5.75
CA LEU A 69 -3.04 -15.59 -6.30
C LEU A 69 -2.28 -16.40 -5.22
N GLY A 70 -2.46 -16.07 -3.93
CA GLY A 70 -1.80 -16.75 -2.82
C GLY A 70 -0.30 -16.47 -2.70
N LEU A 71 0.22 -15.45 -3.40
CA LEU A 71 1.63 -15.02 -3.32
C LEU A 71 1.89 -14.17 -2.06
N VAL A 72 0.85 -13.48 -1.60
CA VAL A 72 0.87 -12.63 -0.40
C VAL A 72 -0.29 -13.05 0.50
N MET A 73 -0.05 -13.15 1.79
CA MET A 73 -1.08 -13.36 2.81
C MET A 73 -1.24 -12.09 3.63
N GLN A 74 -2.48 -11.77 4.00
CA GLN A 74 -2.77 -10.70 4.95
C GLN A 74 -2.99 -11.31 6.34
N ASN A 75 -2.10 -10.99 7.28
CA ASN A 75 -2.17 -11.49 8.65
C ASN A 75 -3.04 -10.55 9.50
N ILE A 76 -4.30 -10.94 9.70
CA ILE A 76 -5.29 -10.15 10.46
C ILE A 76 -4.87 -9.98 11.94
N ALA A 77 -4.20 -10.98 12.53
CA ALA A 77 -3.72 -10.89 13.90
C ALA A 77 -2.57 -9.89 14.08
N GLN A 78 -1.87 -9.52 13.00
CA GLN A 78 -0.77 -8.56 13.00
C GLN A 78 -1.14 -7.26 12.29
N HIS A 79 -2.28 -6.67 12.65
CA HIS A 79 -2.77 -5.40 12.05
C HIS A 79 -2.85 -5.45 10.51
N SER A 80 -3.28 -6.59 9.97
CA SER A 80 -3.37 -6.81 8.52
C SER A 80 -2.02 -6.64 7.79
N ALA A 81 -0.92 -7.04 8.45
CA ALA A 81 0.41 -7.06 7.86
C ALA A 81 0.45 -7.97 6.62
N LEU A 82 1.14 -7.52 5.57
CA LEU A 82 1.36 -8.30 4.38
C LEU A 82 2.58 -9.20 4.56
N GLN A 83 2.40 -10.49 4.33
CA GLN A 83 3.41 -11.53 4.46
C GLN A 83 3.56 -12.29 3.15
N LEU A 84 4.79 -12.64 2.78
CA LEU A 84 5.09 -13.42 1.60
C LEU A 84 4.83 -14.90 1.88
N THR A 85 4.28 -15.61 0.91
CA THR A 85 4.17 -17.07 0.94
C THR A 85 5.33 -17.71 0.17
N ASP A 86 5.51 -19.02 0.29
CA ASP A 86 6.53 -19.73 -0.50
C ASP A 86 6.32 -19.63 -2.01
N ALA A 87 5.06 -19.44 -2.44
CA ALA A 87 4.71 -19.23 -3.84
C ALA A 87 5.27 -17.91 -4.41
N ALA A 88 5.66 -16.94 -3.57
CA ALA A 88 6.27 -15.68 -4.02
C ALA A 88 7.70 -15.85 -4.55
N ARG A 89 8.44 -16.89 -4.13
CA ARG A 89 9.87 -17.05 -4.43
C ARG A 89 10.19 -17.16 -5.93
N PRO A 90 9.45 -17.94 -6.75
CA PRO A 90 9.73 -18.02 -8.20
C PRO A 90 9.44 -16.69 -8.91
N VAL A 91 8.40 -15.97 -8.49
CA VAL A 91 8.04 -14.65 -9.06
C VAL A 91 9.10 -13.60 -8.73
N LEU A 92 9.61 -13.61 -7.48
CA LEU A 92 10.70 -12.74 -7.04
C LEU A 92 12.01 -12.97 -7.81
N ARG A 93 12.29 -14.23 -8.18
CA ARG A 93 13.45 -14.58 -9.01
C ARG A 93 13.28 -14.24 -10.49
N GLY A 94 12.03 -14.04 -10.93
CA GLY A 94 11.70 -13.84 -12.35
C GLY A 94 11.64 -15.15 -13.14
N ASP A 95 11.62 -16.30 -12.46
CA ASP A 95 11.59 -17.63 -13.08
C ASP A 95 10.22 -17.93 -13.73
N VAL A 96 9.16 -17.25 -13.26
CA VAL A 96 7.79 -17.47 -13.72
C VAL A 96 7.20 -16.17 -14.26
N PRO A 97 6.70 -16.16 -15.52
CA PRO A 97 6.01 -14.99 -16.05
C PRO A 97 4.68 -14.79 -15.33
N LEU A 98 4.38 -13.54 -14.95
CA LEU A 98 3.13 -13.19 -14.28
C LEU A 98 2.34 -12.16 -15.09
N LYS A 99 1.12 -12.55 -15.46
CA LYS A 99 0.14 -11.65 -16.08
C LYS A 99 -0.83 -11.19 -15.01
N LEU A 100 -0.88 -9.88 -14.79
CA LEU A 100 -1.86 -9.24 -13.91
C LEU A 100 -2.94 -8.56 -14.75
N ALA A 101 -4.15 -8.51 -14.21
CA ALA A 101 -5.23 -7.73 -14.80
C ALA A 101 -4.92 -6.25 -14.67
N VAL A 102 -5.19 -5.49 -15.74
CA VAL A 102 -5.09 -4.03 -15.70
C VAL A 102 -6.06 -3.51 -14.63
N PRO A 103 -5.59 -2.71 -13.66
CA PRO A 103 -6.45 -2.17 -12.63
C PRO A 103 -7.62 -1.43 -13.25
N ARG A 104 -8.84 -1.77 -12.84
CA ARG A 104 -10.01 -0.96 -13.14
C ARG A 104 -9.84 0.35 -12.37
N ILE A 105 -9.42 1.40 -13.06
CA ILE A 105 -9.43 2.76 -12.52
C ILE A 105 -10.91 3.15 -12.39
N VAL A 106 -11.52 2.72 -11.29
CA VAL A 106 -12.79 3.27 -10.87
C VAL A 106 -12.47 4.69 -10.46
N ALA A 107 -12.85 5.66 -11.30
CA ALA A 107 -12.77 7.06 -10.93
C ALA A 107 -13.59 7.26 -9.65
N LEU A 108 -12.94 7.15 -8.49
CA LEU A 108 -13.57 7.41 -7.22
C LEU A 108 -13.89 8.90 -7.23
N LYS A 109 -15.19 9.24 -7.16
CA LYS A 109 -15.63 10.61 -6.89
C LYS A 109 -14.78 11.14 -5.73
N PRO A 110 -14.23 12.36 -5.83
CA PRO A 110 -13.41 12.91 -4.75
C PRO A 110 -14.19 12.82 -3.45
N ARG A 111 -13.64 12.08 -2.48
CA ARG A 111 -14.22 11.99 -1.15
C ARG A 111 -14.13 13.41 -0.58
N VAL A 112 -15.26 14.12 -0.60
CA VAL A 112 -15.37 15.41 0.07
C VAL A 112 -14.94 15.17 1.51
N MET A 113 -13.80 15.75 1.88
CA MET A 113 -13.30 15.70 3.23
C MET A 113 -14.34 16.43 4.08
N GLN A 114 -15.22 15.67 4.73
CA GLN A 114 -16.16 16.26 5.69
C GLN A 114 -15.31 16.88 6.79
N LYS A 115 -15.17 18.22 6.73
CA LYS A 115 -14.71 19.02 7.86
C LYS A 115 -15.63 18.67 9.02
N SER A 116 -15.07 17.94 9.97
CA SER A 116 -15.72 17.56 11.19
C SER A 116 -15.44 18.66 12.23
N PHE A 117 -16.54 19.19 12.80
CA PHE A 117 -16.68 20.07 13.97
C PHE A 117 -16.37 21.57 13.83
N GLY A 118 -17.29 22.30 13.17
CA GLY A 118 -17.67 23.63 13.63
C GLY A 118 -18.88 23.48 14.56
N GLY A 119 -18.64 23.37 15.86
CA GLY A 119 -19.73 23.36 16.85
C GLY A 119 -20.49 24.68 16.81
N ASN A 120 -21.81 24.63 16.69
CA ASN A 120 -22.66 25.77 16.98
C ASN A 120 -22.71 25.93 18.52
N TYR A 121 -21.74 26.63 19.09
CA TYR A 121 -21.78 26.97 20.51
C TYR A 121 -22.80 28.10 20.70
N ASP A 122 -23.90 27.82 21.40
CA ASP A 122 -24.86 28.84 21.78
C ASP A 122 -24.27 29.69 22.92
N ARG A 123 -23.76 30.88 22.59
CA ARG A 123 -23.12 31.80 23.54
C ARG A 123 -24.05 32.24 24.68
N LYS A 124 -25.37 32.04 24.55
CA LYS A 124 -26.35 32.42 25.59
C LYS A 124 -26.37 31.47 26.79
N LEU A 125 -25.87 30.24 26.66
CA LEU A 125 -25.88 29.27 27.77
C LEU A 125 -24.75 29.47 28.80
N PHE A 126 -23.73 30.27 28.45
CA PHE A 126 -22.54 30.50 29.29
C PHE A 126 -22.33 31.97 29.66
N ALA A 127 -23.31 32.84 29.40
CA ALA A 127 -23.31 34.19 29.94
C ALA A 127 -23.77 34.10 31.40
N LYS A 128 -22.82 34.41 32.30
CA LYS A 128 -22.97 34.39 33.76
C LYS A 128 -23.83 35.55 34.25
#